data_AF-A0A0D5C286-F1
#
_entry.id   AF-A0A0D5C286-F1
#
_cell.length_a   1.000
_cell.length_b   1.000
_cell.length_c   1.000
_cell.angle_alpha   90.00
_cell.angle_beta   90.00
_cell.angle_gamma   90.00
#
_symmetry.space_group_name_H-M   'P 1'
#
loop_
_entity.id
_entity.type
_entity.pdbx_description
1 polymer ?
#
loop_
_entity_poly.entity_id
_entity_poly.type
_entity_poly.pdbx_seq_one_letter_code
_entity_poly.pdbx_strand_id
1 'polypeptide(L)'
;MLVVNRKIMICSILIMLSIIIILKTGSSDAINTVNDYDDYRITQMPETRFFDQYEELSAPEKTAVVYPILTQSAYAWGGIHDFYLGRCETCSEVKIEEYYDPIFSVGAKSFRILEFLGYSVIDDIDIDKNPSILNNFNSVVLLHNQYATENEFLAITSHPNVVYLYPGALNSKVKINYDTNSMILERGPAYPHEDIINGFDWKYDNSDISNNTICEEWKYYKIENGHMLDCTPEDIIQNNDELLKELKRLVEF
;
A
#
# COMPACT_ATOMS: atom_id res chain seq x y z
N MET A 1 -33.22 -3.58 93.06
CA MET A 1 -34.20 -4.67 92.89
C MET A 1 -34.07 -5.18 91.46
N LEU A 2 -33.67 -6.47 91.28
CA LEU A 2 -33.80 -7.35 90.08
C LEU A 2 -33.21 -6.81 88.75
N VAL A 3 -31.99 -7.16 88.31
CA VAL A 3 -31.47 -8.41 87.65
C VAL A 3 -32.19 -8.82 86.34
N VAL A 4 -31.37 -9.07 85.30
CA VAL A 4 -31.57 -9.89 84.06
C VAL A 4 -32.38 -9.21 82.93
N ASN A 5 -32.10 -9.26 81.62
CA ASN A 5 -31.09 -9.82 80.70
C ASN A 5 -31.21 -8.99 79.41
N ARG A 6 -30.11 -8.72 78.70
CA ARG A 6 -30.15 -8.87 77.24
C ARG A 6 -28.76 -9.19 76.70
N LYS A 7 -28.68 -10.40 76.16
CA LYS A 7 -27.51 -11.02 75.55
C LYS A 7 -27.08 -10.26 74.29
N ILE A 8 -25.77 -10.01 74.20
CA ILE A 8 -24.86 -10.32 73.08
C ILE A 8 -25.21 -9.71 71.70
N MET A 9 -24.41 -8.74 71.26
CA MET A 9 -23.54 -8.95 70.08
C MET A 9 -22.29 -8.07 70.18
N ILE A 10 -21.15 -8.75 70.32
CA ILE A 10 -19.79 -8.21 70.37
C ILE A 10 -19.24 -8.28 68.94
N CYS A 11 -18.69 -7.20 68.41
CA CYS A 11 -17.50 -7.29 67.57
C CYS A 11 -16.71 -5.99 67.60
N SER A 12 -15.44 -6.15 67.89
CA SER A 12 -14.58 -5.17 68.53
C SER A 12 -13.87 -4.26 67.53
N ILE A 13 -13.83 -2.98 67.90
CA ILE A 13 -12.85 -2.01 67.46
C ILE A 13 -11.50 -2.36 68.14
N LEU A 14 -10.39 -2.01 67.47
CA LEU A 14 -9.00 -1.92 67.95
C LEU A 14 -8.20 -3.22 68.08
N ILE A 15 -7.16 -3.32 67.22
CA ILE A 15 -5.87 -4.06 67.25
C ILE A 15 -5.54 -4.20 65.74
N MET A 16 -4.61 -3.51 65.08
CA MET A 16 -3.30 -2.98 65.43
C MET A 16 -3.00 -1.75 64.57
N LEU A 17 -2.83 -0.59 65.20
CA LEU A 17 -2.00 0.49 64.70
C LEU A 17 -0.58 0.22 65.23
N SER A 18 0.22 -0.53 64.47
CA SER A 18 1.65 -0.70 64.73
C SER A 18 2.33 -1.41 63.56
N ILE A 19 2.92 -0.65 62.64
CA ILE A 19 4.36 -0.75 62.34
C ILE A 19 4.79 0.44 61.46
N ILE A 20 5.89 1.02 61.93
CA ILE A 20 6.61 2.18 61.48
C ILE A 20 7.48 1.81 60.25
N ILE A 21 7.43 2.68 59.23
CA ILE A 21 8.51 3.13 58.32
C ILE A 21 9.57 2.08 57.90
N ILE A 22 9.58 1.72 56.61
CA ILE A 22 10.81 1.61 55.82
C ILE A 22 10.61 2.34 54.49
N LEU A 23 11.37 3.43 54.32
CA LEU A 23 11.70 4.03 53.04
C LEU A 23 12.28 2.95 52.13
N LYS A 24 11.57 2.58 51.06
CA LYS A 24 12.22 2.24 49.81
C LYS A 24 11.78 3.29 48.81
N THR A 25 12.72 4.15 48.47
CA THR A 25 12.80 4.84 47.19
C THR A 25 12.73 3.79 46.09
N GLY A 26 11.52 3.35 45.75
CA GLY A 26 11.24 2.76 44.45
C GLY A 26 11.17 3.93 43.50
N SER A 27 12.21 4.07 42.68
CA SER A 27 12.11 4.79 41.41
C SER A 27 10.75 4.45 40.81
N SER A 28 9.95 5.46 40.48
CA SER A 28 8.84 5.25 39.56
C SER A 28 9.41 4.54 38.35
N ASP A 29 9.02 3.28 38.14
CA ASP A 29 9.26 2.58 36.89
C ASP A 29 8.41 3.28 35.82
N ALA A 30 8.93 4.38 35.29
CA ALA A 30 8.55 4.94 34.01
C ALA A 30 9.17 4.09 32.89
N ILE A 31 8.94 2.78 32.93
CA ILE A 31 9.54 1.80 32.02
C ILE A 31 8.46 0.79 31.64
N ASN A 32 8.14 0.75 30.34
CA ASN A 32 7.24 -0.15 29.57
C ASN A 32 5.92 0.41 29.01
N THR A 33 5.47 1.62 29.32
CA THR A 33 4.24 2.16 28.68
C THR A 33 4.47 2.77 27.30
N VAL A 34 5.68 3.26 27.01
CA VAL A 34 6.01 3.91 25.72
C VAL A 34 6.13 2.86 24.61
N ASN A 35 6.88 1.77 24.84
CA ASN A 35 7.03 0.69 23.86
C ASN A 35 5.69 0.00 23.55
N ASP A 36 4.80 -0.13 24.54
CA ASP A 36 3.48 -0.75 24.37
C ASP A 36 2.54 0.13 23.51
N TYR A 37 2.61 1.46 23.67
CA TYR A 37 1.83 2.38 22.86
C TYR A 37 2.31 2.47 21.41
N ASP A 38 3.63 2.53 21.19
CA ASP A 38 4.21 2.55 19.84
C ASP A 38 3.97 1.24 19.09
N ASP A 39 4.14 0.09 19.76
CA ASP A 39 3.84 -1.21 19.17
C ASP A 39 2.35 -1.33 18.84
N TYR A 40 1.45 -0.92 19.75
CA TYR A 40 0.02 -0.86 19.49
C TYR A 40 -0.31 0.05 18.30
N ARG A 41 0.24 1.27 18.25
CA ARG A 41 0.04 2.21 17.14
C ARG A 41 0.48 1.61 15.81
N ILE A 42 1.66 1.00 15.75
CA ILE A 42 2.18 0.34 14.53
C ILE A 42 1.30 -0.86 14.13
N THR A 43 0.75 -1.60 15.09
CA THR A 43 -0.18 -2.71 14.75
C THR A 43 -1.47 -2.23 14.09
N GLN A 44 -1.93 -1.02 14.43
CA GLN A 44 -3.15 -0.44 13.86
C GLN A 44 -2.86 0.32 12.56
N MET A 45 -1.76 1.06 12.52
CA MET A 45 -1.32 1.89 11.39
C MET A 45 0.15 1.60 11.07
N PRO A 46 0.44 0.51 10.34
CA PRO A 46 1.78 0.05 10.02
C PRO A 46 2.75 1.10 9.47
N GLU A 47 2.25 1.99 8.62
CA GLU A 47 2.98 3.09 8.00
C GLU A 47 3.56 4.08 9.02
N THR A 48 2.94 4.17 10.20
CA THR A 48 3.42 5.08 11.25
C THR A 48 4.74 4.62 11.89
N ARG A 49 5.23 3.42 11.56
CA ARG A 49 6.62 3.00 11.88
C ARG A 49 7.65 4.04 11.40
N PHE A 50 7.37 4.73 10.30
CA PHE A 50 8.28 5.70 9.70
C PHE A 50 8.23 7.09 10.34
N PHE A 51 7.53 7.28 11.47
CA PHE A 51 7.41 8.60 12.11
C PHE A 51 8.77 9.23 12.43
N ASP A 52 9.70 8.45 13.00
CA ASP A 52 11.04 8.94 13.37
C ASP A 52 11.97 9.17 12.16
N GLN A 53 11.66 8.54 11.02
CA GLN A 53 12.40 8.65 9.76
C GLN A 53 11.68 9.52 8.73
N TYR A 54 10.60 10.19 9.13
CA TYR A 54 9.72 10.90 8.20
C TYR A 54 10.49 11.94 7.38
N GLU A 55 11.31 12.76 8.02
CA GLU A 55 12.10 13.78 7.31
C GLU A 55 13.05 13.14 6.27
N GLU A 56 13.69 12.04 6.63
CA GLU A 56 14.61 11.31 5.74
C GLU A 56 13.87 10.67 4.55
N LEU A 57 12.68 10.12 4.77
CA LEU A 57 11.93 9.34 3.77
C LEU A 57 10.83 10.14 3.05
N SER A 58 10.56 11.36 3.50
CA SER A 58 9.50 12.22 2.96
C SER A 58 9.66 12.41 1.45
N ALA A 59 8.51 12.50 0.79
CA ALA A 59 8.41 12.64 -0.66
C ALA A 59 9.21 13.86 -1.16
N PRO A 60 10.04 13.69 -2.21
CA PRO A 60 10.57 14.85 -2.93
C PRO A 60 9.42 15.68 -3.52
N GLU A 61 9.65 16.99 -3.65
CA GLU A 61 8.66 17.89 -4.27
C GLU A 61 8.24 17.38 -5.65
N LYS A 62 6.95 17.55 -5.98
CA LYS A 62 6.39 17.17 -7.28
C LYS A 62 6.63 15.70 -7.65
N THR A 63 6.48 14.80 -6.68
CA THR A 63 6.44 13.36 -6.94
C THR A 63 5.01 12.84 -6.78
N ALA A 64 4.52 12.13 -7.79
CA ALA A 64 3.23 11.46 -7.74
C ALA A 64 3.39 9.95 -7.52
N VAL A 65 2.45 9.36 -6.79
CA VAL A 65 2.18 7.91 -6.78
C VAL A 65 0.88 7.68 -7.53
N VAL A 66 0.89 6.74 -8.48
CA VAL A 66 -0.29 6.36 -9.26
C VAL A 66 -0.95 5.16 -8.61
N TYR A 67 -2.16 5.36 -8.08
CA TYR A 67 -3.00 4.30 -7.57
C TYR A 67 -3.70 3.55 -8.72
N PRO A 68 -3.71 2.21 -8.73
CA PRO A 68 -4.19 1.44 -9.88
C PRO A 68 -5.67 1.03 -9.74
N ILE A 69 -6.61 1.96 -9.91
CA ILE A 69 -8.06 1.65 -9.83
C ILE A 69 -8.45 0.62 -10.89
N LEU A 70 -7.86 0.67 -12.08
CA LEU A 70 -8.17 -0.28 -13.15
C LEU A 70 -7.75 -1.70 -12.77
N THR A 71 -6.58 -1.86 -12.16
CA THR A 71 -6.17 -3.16 -11.59
C THR A 71 -7.10 -3.56 -10.45
N GLN A 72 -7.45 -2.67 -9.52
CA GLN A 72 -8.38 -2.98 -8.44
C GLN A 72 -9.69 -3.56 -8.99
N SER A 73 -10.27 -2.89 -9.99
CA SER A 73 -11.52 -3.26 -10.63
C SER A 73 -11.40 -4.60 -11.37
N ALA A 74 -10.28 -4.84 -12.04
CA ALA A 74 -10.02 -6.10 -12.73
C ALA A 74 -9.86 -7.30 -11.77
N TYR A 75 -9.41 -7.08 -10.55
CA TYR A 75 -9.22 -8.10 -9.51
C TYR A 75 -10.43 -8.29 -8.59
N ALA A 76 -11.45 -7.43 -8.69
CA ALA A 76 -12.72 -7.62 -7.99
C ALA A 76 -13.39 -8.94 -8.40
N TRP A 77 -14.29 -9.45 -7.55
CA TRP A 77 -15.02 -10.68 -7.86
C TRP A 77 -15.89 -10.49 -9.10
N GLY A 78 -15.80 -11.41 -10.07
CA GLY A 78 -16.40 -11.23 -11.38
C GLY A 78 -15.65 -10.22 -12.25
N GLY A 79 -14.38 -9.97 -11.93
CA GLY A 79 -13.48 -9.09 -12.66
C GLY A 79 -12.82 -9.74 -13.88
N ILE A 80 -12.00 -8.98 -14.60
CA ILE A 80 -11.21 -9.47 -15.75
C ILE A 80 -10.23 -10.58 -15.32
N HIS A 81 -9.77 -10.57 -14.07
CA HIS A 81 -8.94 -11.65 -13.55
C HIS A 81 -9.68 -13.00 -13.54
N ASP A 82 -10.97 -13.03 -13.20
CA ASP A 82 -11.78 -14.25 -13.27
C ASP A 82 -12.01 -14.72 -14.72
N PHE A 83 -12.02 -13.79 -15.68
CA PHE A 83 -12.01 -14.12 -17.11
C PHE A 83 -10.72 -14.86 -17.51
N TYR A 84 -9.54 -14.34 -17.13
CA TYR A 84 -8.26 -15.02 -17.40
C TYR A 84 -8.14 -16.39 -16.72
N LEU A 85 -8.77 -16.58 -15.56
CA LEU A 85 -8.80 -17.85 -14.85
C LEU A 85 -9.83 -18.86 -15.40
N GLY A 86 -10.59 -18.50 -16.44
CA GLY A 86 -11.66 -19.33 -17.00
C GLY A 86 -12.84 -19.53 -16.05
N ARG A 87 -12.98 -18.67 -15.03
CA ARG A 87 -14.07 -18.73 -14.03
C ARG A 87 -15.30 -17.96 -14.48
N CYS A 88 -15.15 -17.02 -15.42
CA CYS A 88 -16.24 -16.23 -15.97
C CYS A 88 -15.99 -15.84 -17.44
N GLU A 89 -16.80 -16.36 -18.37
CA GLU A 89 -16.65 -16.08 -19.80
C GLU A 89 -17.07 -14.64 -20.19
N THR A 90 -17.92 -14.00 -19.39
CA THR A 90 -18.48 -12.67 -19.69
C THR A 90 -17.81 -11.52 -18.95
N CYS A 91 -16.79 -11.79 -18.14
CA CYS A 91 -16.15 -10.80 -17.27
C CYS A 91 -14.99 -10.03 -17.94
N SER A 92 -14.97 -10.00 -19.27
CA SER A 92 -14.04 -9.15 -20.02
C SER A 92 -14.46 -7.67 -20.05
N GLU A 93 -15.70 -7.36 -19.67
CA GLU A 93 -16.18 -6.01 -19.35
C GLU A 93 -16.68 -5.96 -17.90
N VAL A 94 -16.20 -4.99 -17.12
CA VAL A 94 -16.45 -4.90 -15.67
C VAL A 94 -16.72 -3.46 -15.24
N LYS A 95 -17.39 -3.27 -14.10
CA LYS A 95 -17.55 -1.93 -13.51
C LYS A 95 -16.24 -1.45 -12.90
N ILE A 96 -15.99 -0.15 -12.99
CA ILE A 96 -14.85 0.48 -12.35
C ILE A 96 -15.25 0.81 -10.91
N GLU A 97 -14.40 0.43 -9.96
CA GLU A 97 -14.58 0.72 -8.54
C GLU A 97 -14.46 2.23 -8.28
N GLU A 98 -15.33 2.77 -7.42
CA GLU A 98 -15.40 4.22 -7.14
C GLU A 98 -14.48 4.67 -6.00
N TYR A 99 -13.99 3.73 -5.18
CA TYR A 99 -13.22 4.01 -3.98
C TYR A 99 -11.92 3.22 -4.01
N TYR A 100 -10.87 3.78 -3.40
CA TYR A 100 -9.66 3.03 -3.13
C TYR A 100 -9.96 1.89 -2.15
N ASP A 101 -9.62 0.68 -2.56
CA ASP A 101 -9.59 -0.51 -1.71
C ASP A 101 -8.16 -1.08 -1.74
N PRO A 102 -7.25 -0.57 -0.88
CA PRO A 102 -5.86 -1.00 -0.86
C PRO A 102 -5.77 -2.47 -0.43
N ILE A 103 -5.70 -3.35 -1.42
CA ILE A 103 -5.46 -4.80 -1.29
C ILE A 103 -4.07 -5.18 -1.81
N PHE A 104 -3.63 -6.41 -1.48
CA PHE A 104 -2.30 -6.91 -1.87
C PHE A 104 -2.03 -6.75 -3.38
N SER A 105 -3.02 -7.08 -4.22
CA SER A 105 -2.88 -7.04 -5.69
C SER A 105 -2.78 -5.65 -6.30
N VAL A 106 -2.96 -4.57 -5.51
CA VAL A 106 -2.83 -3.18 -5.97
C VAL A 106 -1.67 -2.44 -5.29
N GLY A 107 -0.91 -3.14 -4.43
CA GLY A 107 0.20 -2.55 -3.70
C GLY A 107 -0.21 -1.81 -2.42
N ALA A 108 -1.11 -2.38 -1.63
CA ALA A 108 -1.70 -1.76 -0.45
C ALA A 108 -0.69 -1.14 0.52
N LYS A 109 0.37 -1.88 0.88
CA LYS A 109 1.36 -1.39 1.83
C LYS A 109 2.16 -0.24 1.23
N SER A 110 2.58 -0.34 -0.03
CA SER A 110 3.26 0.76 -0.71
C SER A 110 2.38 2.00 -0.78
N PHE A 111 1.11 1.85 -1.12
CA PHE A 111 0.15 2.95 -1.13
C PHE A 111 0.09 3.68 0.22
N ARG A 112 -0.18 2.95 1.32
CA ARG A 112 -0.30 3.54 2.66
C ARG A 112 1.00 4.21 3.13
N ILE A 113 2.14 3.56 2.87
CA ILE A 113 3.45 4.08 3.29
C ILE A 113 3.79 5.35 2.51
N LEU A 114 3.61 5.36 1.20
CA LEU A 114 3.97 6.52 0.38
C LEU A 114 2.99 7.68 0.60
N GLU A 115 1.69 7.41 0.78
CA GLU A 115 0.72 8.43 1.22
C GLU A 115 1.14 9.04 2.56
N PHE A 116 1.49 8.19 3.55
CA PHE A 116 1.99 8.65 4.84
C PHE A 116 3.23 9.53 4.68
N LEU A 117 4.21 9.13 3.86
CA LEU A 117 5.45 9.89 3.60
C LEU A 117 5.23 11.16 2.76
N GLY A 118 3.99 11.53 2.44
CA GLY A 118 3.64 12.80 1.81
C GLY A 118 3.73 12.80 0.28
N TYR A 119 3.76 11.63 -0.36
CA TYR A 119 3.70 11.55 -1.82
C TYR A 119 2.31 12.01 -2.29
N SER A 120 2.25 12.76 -3.38
CA SER A 120 0.96 13.13 -3.97
C SER A 120 0.33 11.91 -4.60
N VAL A 121 -0.89 11.56 -4.22
CA VAL A 121 -1.62 10.44 -4.81
C VAL A 121 -2.51 10.96 -5.93
N ILE A 122 -2.36 10.36 -7.12
CA ILE A 122 -3.32 10.42 -8.22
C ILE A 122 -3.74 8.99 -8.57
N ASP A 123 -4.85 8.81 -9.27
CA ASP A 123 -5.21 7.50 -9.81
C ASP A 123 -4.98 7.42 -11.33
N ASP A 124 -5.01 6.19 -11.83
CA ASP A 124 -4.85 5.90 -13.25
C ASP A 124 -6.01 6.40 -14.12
N ILE A 125 -7.20 6.58 -13.55
CA ILE A 125 -8.36 7.20 -14.21
C ILE A 125 -8.13 8.69 -14.49
N ASP A 126 -7.52 9.43 -13.55
CA ASP A 126 -7.15 10.83 -13.74
C ASP A 126 -6.15 11.00 -14.89
N ILE A 127 -5.23 10.03 -15.06
CA ILE A 127 -4.26 10.01 -16.15
C ILE A 127 -4.96 9.73 -17.48
N ASP A 128 -5.89 8.76 -17.57
CA ASP A 128 -6.64 8.51 -18.82
C ASP A 128 -7.45 9.75 -19.24
N LYS A 129 -8.15 10.39 -18.29
CA LYS A 129 -8.95 11.61 -18.56
C LYS A 129 -8.09 12.80 -18.96
N ASN A 130 -6.91 12.94 -18.35
CA ASN A 130 -6.02 14.07 -18.54
C ASN A 130 -4.55 13.64 -18.49
N PRO A 131 -3.99 13.08 -19.58
CA PRO A 131 -2.59 12.65 -19.65
C PRO A 131 -1.58 13.72 -19.23
N SER A 132 -1.90 14.99 -19.51
CA SER A 132 -1.06 16.14 -19.16
C SER A 132 -0.95 16.40 -17.65
N ILE A 133 -1.72 15.74 -16.79
CA ILE A 133 -1.59 15.84 -15.34
C ILE A 133 -0.18 15.43 -14.87
N LEU A 134 0.46 14.49 -15.56
CA LEU A 134 1.81 14.03 -15.24
C LEU A 134 2.87 15.13 -15.41
N ASN A 135 2.63 16.16 -16.23
CA ASN A 135 3.55 17.28 -16.41
C ASN A 135 3.69 18.15 -15.15
N ASN A 136 2.82 17.99 -14.16
CA ASN A 136 2.93 18.69 -12.88
C ASN A 136 3.97 18.05 -11.94
N PHE A 137 4.45 16.85 -12.29
CA PHE A 137 5.35 16.05 -11.50
C PHE A 137 6.72 15.94 -12.18
N ASN A 138 7.81 15.96 -11.40
CA ASN A 138 9.15 15.67 -11.91
C ASN A 138 9.36 14.15 -12.02
N SER A 139 8.70 13.39 -11.16
CA SER A 139 8.83 11.95 -11.01
C SER A 139 7.47 11.32 -10.72
N VAL A 140 7.27 10.12 -11.27
CA VAL A 140 6.04 9.34 -11.08
C VAL A 140 6.41 7.95 -10.56
N VAL A 141 5.73 7.48 -9.53
CA VAL A 141 5.84 6.12 -9.00
C VAL A 141 4.58 5.35 -9.37
N LEU A 142 4.71 4.32 -10.18
CA LEU A 142 3.63 3.38 -10.47
C LEU A 142 3.59 2.29 -9.39
N LEU A 143 2.41 2.01 -8.86
CA LEU A 143 2.16 0.81 -8.07
C LEU A 143 1.93 -0.38 -9.03
N HIS A 144 1.01 -1.29 -8.71
CA HIS A 144 0.71 -2.45 -9.55
C HIS A 144 -0.32 -2.12 -10.66
N ASN A 145 -0.03 -1.10 -11.48
CA ASN A 145 -0.84 -0.67 -12.63
C ASN A 145 -0.75 -1.68 -13.79
N GLN A 146 -1.25 -2.91 -13.59
CA GLN A 146 -1.24 -3.97 -14.59
C GLN A 146 -2.18 -3.70 -15.76
N TYR A 147 -3.38 -3.16 -15.47
CA TYR A 147 -4.36 -2.78 -16.47
C TYR A 147 -4.28 -1.27 -16.71
N ALA A 148 -4.17 -0.87 -17.96
CA ALA A 148 -4.05 0.54 -18.34
C ALA A 148 -4.77 0.80 -19.66
N THR A 149 -5.14 2.05 -19.90
CA THR A 149 -5.60 2.52 -21.21
C THR A 149 -4.43 2.88 -22.13
N GLU A 150 -4.72 3.09 -23.42
CA GLU A 150 -3.73 3.63 -24.37
C GLU A 150 -3.24 5.03 -23.96
N ASN A 151 -4.11 5.87 -23.43
CA ASN A 151 -3.75 7.22 -23.01
C ASN A 151 -2.77 7.19 -21.83
N GLU A 152 -3.05 6.36 -20.83
CA GLU A 152 -2.15 6.12 -19.71
C GLU A 152 -0.80 5.57 -20.18
N PHE A 153 -0.81 4.53 -21.01
CA PHE A 153 0.42 3.93 -21.52
C PHE A 153 1.31 4.98 -22.19
N LEU A 154 0.75 5.79 -23.09
CA LEU A 154 1.50 6.84 -23.78
C LEU A 154 1.98 7.93 -22.82
N ALA A 155 1.16 8.36 -21.87
CA ALA A 155 1.52 9.38 -20.88
C ALA A 155 2.67 8.93 -19.98
N ILE A 156 2.54 7.72 -19.41
CA ILE A 156 3.48 7.15 -18.45
C ILE A 156 4.81 6.84 -19.14
N THR A 157 4.78 6.19 -20.31
CA THR A 157 6.02 5.83 -21.02
C THR A 157 6.74 7.03 -21.65
N SER A 158 6.04 8.16 -21.86
CA SER A 158 6.64 9.41 -22.32
C SER A 158 7.17 10.31 -21.19
N HIS A 159 6.78 10.03 -19.94
CA HIS A 159 7.24 10.81 -18.79
C HIS A 159 8.74 10.58 -18.53
N PRO A 160 9.55 11.62 -18.29
CA PRO A 160 11.02 11.50 -18.28
C PRO A 160 11.60 10.69 -17.11
N ASN A 161 10.87 10.57 -16.00
CA ASN A 161 11.28 9.77 -14.85
C ASN A 161 10.10 9.03 -14.22
N VAL A 162 10.07 7.72 -14.40
CA VAL A 162 9.06 6.83 -13.83
C VAL A 162 9.73 5.70 -13.06
N VAL A 163 9.32 5.49 -11.81
CA VAL A 163 9.67 4.30 -11.04
C VAL A 163 8.50 3.32 -11.06
N TYR A 164 8.69 2.18 -11.71
CA TYR A 164 7.74 1.08 -11.71
C TYR A 164 8.03 0.21 -10.49
N LEU A 165 7.29 0.45 -9.40
CA LEU A 165 7.55 -0.17 -8.10
C LEU A 165 7.11 -1.64 -8.06
N TYR A 166 6.19 -2.05 -8.93
CA TYR A 166 5.72 -3.43 -9.04
C TYR A 166 5.97 -3.95 -10.46
N PRO A 167 6.42 -5.22 -10.62
CA PRO A 167 6.48 -5.86 -11.92
C PRO A 167 5.08 -6.07 -12.53
N GLY A 168 5.03 -6.28 -13.84
CA GLY A 168 3.77 -6.49 -14.57
C GLY A 168 2.95 -5.23 -14.80
N ALA A 169 3.52 -4.05 -14.56
CA ALA A 169 2.90 -2.78 -14.94
C ALA A 169 2.68 -2.71 -16.46
N LEU A 170 1.58 -2.06 -16.87
CA LEU A 170 1.22 -1.83 -18.28
C LEU A 170 1.15 -3.14 -19.10
N ASN A 171 0.62 -4.20 -18.48
CA ASN A 171 0.57 -5.53 -19.09
C ASN A 171 -0.69 -5.78 -19.91
N SER A 172 -1.83 -5.25 -19.50
CA SER A 172 -3.11 -5.45 -20.18
C SER A 172 -3.71 -4.10 -20.59
N LYS A 173 -4.09 -4.01 -21.86
CA LYS A 173 -4.76 -2.85 -22.45
C LYS A 173 -6.27 -2.97 -22.26
N VAL A 174 -6.84 -1.94 -21.66
CA VAL A 174 -8.28 -1.82 -21.44
C VAL A 174 -8.79 -0.52 -22.06
N LYS A 175 -10.11 -0.45 -22.24
CA LYS A 175 -10.80 0.76 -22.66
C LYS A 175 -11.91 1.10 -21.69
N ILE A 176 -12.01 2.37 -21.31
CA ILE A 176 -13.03 2.86 -20.39
C ILE A 176 -14.24 3.37 -21.17
N ASN A 177 -15.43 3.03 -20.67
CA ASN A 177 -16.69 3.68 -21.01
C ASN A 177 -17.17 4.51 -19.82
N TYR A 178 -16.99 5.83 -19.92
CA TYR A 178 -17.34 6.77 -18.86
C TYR A 178 -18.86 6.95 -18.67
N ASP A 179 -19.69 6.70 -19.69
CA ASP A 179 -21.14 6.79 -19.56
C ASP A 179 -21.69 5.67 -18.66
N THR A 180 -21.06 4.50 -18.72
CA THR A 180 -21.45 3.32 -17.93
C THR A 180 -20.53 3.07 -16.74
N ASN A 181 -19.47 3.86 -16.55
CA ASN A 181 -18.41 3.62 -15.58
C ASN A 181 -17.92 2.16 -15.62
N SER A 182 -17.62 1.66 -16.82
CA SER A 182 -17.10 0.30 -17.05
C SER A 182 -15.78 0.33 -17.82
N MET A 183 -15.00 -0.74 -17.70
CA MET A 183 -13.80 -0.98 -18.48
C MET A 183 -13.91 -2.32 -19.20
N ILE A 184 -13.40 -2.40 -20.43
CA ILE A 184 -13.36 -3.61 -21.24
C ILE A 184 -11.91 -3.98 -21.59
N LEU A 185 -11.56 -5.26 -21.48
CA LEU A 185 -10.29 -5.81 -21.94
C LEU A 185 -10.23 -5.75 -23.47
N GLU A 186 -9.25 -5.02 -24.01
CA GLU A 186 -9.00 -4.99 -25.45
C GLU A 186 -7.89 -5.95 -25.85
N ARG A 187 -6.83 -6.05 -25.03
CA ARG A 187 -5.65 -6.87 -25.34
C ARG A 187 -4.83 -7.17 -24.09
N GLY A 188 -4.28 -8.38 -23.98
CA GLY A 188 -3.40 -8.77 -22.87
C GLY A 188 -2.86 -10.19 -23.06
N PRO A 189 -2.21 -10.78 -22.04
CA PRO A 189 -1.65 -12.12 -22.15
C PRO A 189 -2.67 -13.13 -22.67
N ALA A 190 -2.35 -13.80 -23.77
CA ALA A 190 -3.23 -14.75 -24.46
C ALA A 190 -4.62 -14.20 -24.86
N TYR A 191 -4.77 -12.88 -25.04
CA TYR A 191 -6.04 -12.26 -25.45
C TYR A 191 -5.84 -11.08 -26.43
N PRO A 192 -6.62 -11.00 -27.54
CA PRO A 192 -7.60 -11.99 -28.01
C PRO A 192 -6.97 -13.21 -28.72
N HIS A 193 -5.64 -13.22 -28.85
CA HIS A 193 -4.87 -14.30 -29.46
C HIS A 193 -3.84 -14.86 -28.48
N GLU A 194 -3.60 -16.17 -28.53
CA GLU A 194 -2.74 -16.90 -27.60
C GLU A 194 -1.26 -16.47 -27.65
N ASP A 195 -0.80 -15.89 -28.75
CA ASP A 195 0.58 -15.44 -28.96
C ASP A 195 0.89 -14.07 -28.35
N ILE A 196 -0.12 -13.38 -27.82
CA ILE A 196 0.03 -12.07 -27.19
C ILE A 196 0.62 -12.24 -25.79
N ILE A 197 1.75 -11.59 -25.53
CA ILE A 197 2.43 -11.59 -24.23
C ILE A 197 2.03 -10.36 -23.40
N ASN A 198 1.90 -9.22 -24.08
CA ASN A 198 1.64 -7.91 -23.48
C ASN A 198 0.59 -7.15 -24.31
N GLY A 199 -0.30 -6.40 -23.66
CA GLY A 199 -1.37 -5.63 -24.29
C GLY A 199 -0.87 -4.48 -25.19
N PHE A 200 0.33 -3.96 -24.95
CA PHE A 200 0.92 -2.80 -25.64
C PHE A 200 2.18 -3.15 -26.45
N ASP A 201 2.59 -4.42 -26.48
CA ASP A 201 3.89 -4.85 -27.04
C ASP A 201 5.07 -4.10 -26.41
N TRP A 202 4.96 -3.79 -25.12
CA TRP A 202 5.95 -3.00 -24.43
C TRP A 202 7.26 -3.78 -24.24
N LYS A 203 8.36 -3.25 -24.79
CA LYS A 203 9.68 -3.90 -24.76
C LYS A 203 10.27 -4.11 -23.35
N TYR A 204 9.72 -3.45 -22.34
CA TYR A 204 10.15 -3.54 -20.94
C TYR A 204 9.18 -4.35 -20.07
N ASP A 205 8.23 -5.09 -20.67
CA ASP A 205 7.37 -5.99 -19.91
C ASP A 205 8.21 -6.94 -19.04
N ASN A 206 7.92 -6.94 -17.75
CA ASN A 206 8.53 -7.77 -16.71
C ASN A 206 7.45 -8.53 -15.92
N SER A 207 6.31 -8.82 -16.54
CA SER A 207 5.22 -9.59 -15.93
C SER A 207 5.62 -11.03 -15.57
N ASP A 208 6.66 -11.58 -16.19
CA ASP A 208 7.21 -12.90 -15.92
C ASP A 208 7.78 -13.05 -14.50
N ILE A 209 8.21 -11.95 -13.88
CA ILE A 209 8.75 -11.90 -12.52
C ILE A 209 7.76 -11.38 -11.46
N SER A 210 6.50 -11.11 -11.84
CA SER A 210 5.46 -10.59 -10.93
C SER A 210 5.14 -11.49 -9.74
N ASN A 211 5.42 -12.79 -9.84
CA ASN A 211 5.23 -13.76 -8.77
C ASN A 211 6.38 -13.81 -7.75
N ASN A 212 7.47 -13.07 -7.97
CA ASN A 212 8.56 -12.96 -7.01
C ASN A 212 8.16 -12.03 -5.85
N THR A 213 7.37 -12.56 -4.90
CA THR A 213 6.92 -11.82 -3.70
C THR A 213 7.91 -11.91 -2.53
N ILE A 214 8.86 -12.85 -2.58
CA ILE A 214 9.92 -12.99 -1.56
C ILE A 214 10.82 -11.76 -1.57
N CYS A 215 11.21 -11.29 -2.77
CA CYS A 215 11.86 -10.00 -2.99
C CYS A 215 13.14 -9.77 -2.15
N GLU A 216 13.86 -10.84 -1.79
CA GLU A 216 15.04 -10.79 -0.89
C GLU A 216 16.23 -10.03 -1.49
N GLU A 217 16.52 -10.23 -2.78
CA GLU A 217 17.63 -9.60 -3.51
C GLU A 217 17.14 -8.50 -4.45
N TRP A 218 16.17 -7.70 -3.99
CA TRP A 218 15.57 -6.63 -4.77
C TRP A 218 16.60 -5.68 -5.39
N LYS A 219 16.31 -5.22 -6.61
CA LYS A 219 17.11 -4.25 -7.33
C LYS A 219 16.25 -3.41 -8.27
N TYR A 220 16.49 -2.10 -8.24
CA TYR A 220 16.05 -1.23 -9.32
C TYR A 220 16.99 -1.33 -10.51
N TYR A 221 16.46 -1.66 -11.68
CA TYR A 221 17.20 -1.60 -12.94
C TYR A 221 16.70 -0.46 -13.82
N LYS A 222 17.62 0.16 -14.55
CA LYS A 222 17.33 1.31 -15.40
C LYS A 222 16.70 0.88 -16.72
N ILE A 223 15.70 1.64 -17.15
CA ILE A 223 15.11 1.62 -18.49
C ILE A 223 15.19 3.02 -19.12
N GLU A 224 14.62 3.20 -20.31
CA GLU A 224 14.71 4.45 -21.06
C GLU A 224 14.10 5.65 -20.31
N ASN A 225 12.92 5.48 -19.71
CA ASN A 225 12.16 6.54 -19.05
C ASN A 225 12.18 6.44 -17.51
N GLY A 226 13.12 5.69 -16.92
CA GLY A 226 13.24 5.59 -15.47
C GLY A 226 13.79 4.25 -14.97
N HIS A 227 13.15 3.67 -13.95
CA HIS A 227 13.63 2.47 -13.27
C HIS A 227 12.49 1.51 -12.93
N MET A 228 12.78 0.21 -12.91
CA MET A 228 11.84 -0.84 -12.54
C MET A 228 12.40 -1.66 -11.39
N LEU A 229 11.55 -2.02 -10.44
CA LEU A 229 11.90 -3.02 -9.42
C LEU A 229 11.77 -4.43 -10.01
N ASP A 230 12.68 -5.33 -9.66
CA ASP A 230 12.73 -6.72 -10.16
C ASP A 230 12.03 -7.74 -9.26
N CYS A 231 11.13 -7.29 -8.39
CA CYS A 231 10.29 -8.13 -7.55
C CYS A 231 9.08 -7.35 -7.00
N THR A 232 8.09 -8.07 -6.48
CA THR A 232 6.90 -7.49 -5.86
C THR A 232 7.20 -7.13 -4.40
N PRO A 233 7.25 -5.84 -4.02
CA PRO A 233 7.79 -5.41 -2.73
C PRO A 233 6.80 -5.49 -1.57
N GLU A 234 5.57 -5.96 -1.82
CA GLU A 234 4.46 -5.90 -0.87
C GLU A 234 4.81 -6.52 0.48
N ASP A 235 5.56 -7.62 0.53
CA ASP A 235 5.90 -8.24 1.81
C ASP A 235 7.08 -7.58 2.54
N ILE A 236 7.93 -6.83 1.83
CA ILE A 236 9.18 -6.29 2.38
C ILE A 236 9.14 -4.79 2.64
N ILE A 237 8.34 -4.01 1.90
CA ILE A 237 8.45 -2.55 1.87
C ILE A 237 8.25 -1.89 3.24
N GLN A 238 7.38 -2.45 4.07
CA GLN A 238 7.13 -1.95 5.42
C GLN A 238 8.35 -2.05 6.35
N ASN A 239 9.23 -3.02 6.11
CA ASN A 239 10.37 -3.33 6.98
C ASN A 239 11.72 -3.14 6.29
N ASN A 240 11.75 -2.44 5.14
CA ASN A 240 12.94 -2.27 4.33
C ASN A 240 13.18 -0.78 4.03
N ASP A 241 13.86 -0.11 4.96
CA ASP A 241 14.17 1.32 4.86
C ASP A 241 15.06 1.61 3.63
N GLU A 242 15.99 0.71 3.31
CA GLU A 242 16.91 0.88 2.18
C GLU A 242 16.17 0.88 0.84
N LEU A 243 15.13 0.07 0.68
CA LEU A 243 14.26 0.11 -0.51
C LEU A 243 13.57 1.48 -0.64
N LEU A 244 13.05 2.03 0.46
CA LEU A 244 12.39 3.34 0.47
C LEU A 244 13.37 4.50 0.24
N LYS A 245 14.58 4.43 0.81
CA LYS A 245 15.65 5.39 0.57
C LYS A 245 16.09 5.38 -0.89
N GLU A 246 16.22 4.19 -1.47
CA GLU A 246 16.56 4.06 -2.89
C GLU A 246 15.43 4.56 -3.78
N LEU A 247 14.16 4.23 -3.48
CA LEU A 247 13.01 4.80 -4.18
C LEU A 247 13.05 6.33 -4.15
N LYS A 248 13.23 6.93 -2.97
CA LYS A 248 13.37 8.39 -2.81
C LYS A 248 14.51 8.93 -3.66
N ARG A 249 15.68 8.30 -3.63
CA ARG A 249 16.85 8.71 -4.44
C ARG A 249 16.56 8.66 -5.95
N LEU A 250 15.73 7.73 -6.41
CA LEU A 250 15.35 7.59 -7.81
C LEU A 250 14.30 8.61 -8.26
N VAL A 251 13.45 9.07 -7.35
CA VAL A 251 12.41 10.08 -7.65
C VAL A 251 12.83 11.52 -7.34
N GLU A 252 13.96 11.72 -6.68
CA GLU A 252 14.55 13.04 -6.43
C GLU A 252 15.24 13.56 -7.70
N PHE A 253 14.42 14.12 -8.60
CA PHE A 253 14.80 14.61 -9.94
C PHE A 253 14.65 16.14 -10.08
#